data_AF-A8DVG6-F1
#
_entry.id   AF-A8DVG6-F1
#
_cell.length_a   1.000
_cell.length_b   1.000
_cell.length_c   1.000
_cell.angle_alpha   90.00
_cell.angle_beta   90.00
_cell.angle_gamma   90.00
#
_symmetry.space_group_name_H-M   'P 1'
#
loop_
_entity.id
_entity.type
_entity.pdbx_description
1 polymer ?
#
loop_
_entity_poly.entity_id
_entity_poly.type
_entity_poly.pdbx_seq_one_letter_code
_entity_poly.pdbx_strand_id
1 'polypeptide(L)'
;INVGGFRHETSVSTLQNIPDTRLSWIAENSTVNEDNKREYFFDRHPTAFCQVLNFYRTGKLHCPTEMCGPMFEEELIFWGIDEKQMEPCCWGTYTQHREAEENLKAFVGPGFNDLKDEPAENHMGSYGSINELNCWKRIQPQLWETLDEPHSSKMAKVQLILYQCITYKKV
;
A
#
# COMPACT_ATOMS: atom_id res chain seq x y z
N ILE A 1 -5.18 6.91 -27.56
CA ILE A 1 -4.44 6.87 -26.27
C ILE A 1 -3.75 5.52 -26.19
N ASN A 2 -2.43 5.49 -26.11
CA ASN A 2 -1.63 4.29 -25.97
C ASN A 2 -1.21 4.14 -24.50
N VAL A 3 -1.59 3.02 -23.86
CA VAL A 3 -1.29 2.73 -22.45
C VAL A 3 -0.55 1.40 -22.37
N GLY A 4 0.70 1.40 -21.91
CA GLY A 4 1.52 0.19 -21.77
C GLY A 4 1.71 -0.56 -23.10
N GLY A 5 1.70 0.15 -24.23
CA GLY A 5 1.76 -0.43 -25.58
C GLY A 5 0.41 -0.81 -26.19
N PHE A 6 -0.70 -0.73 -25.44
CA PHE A 6 -2.05 -1.03 -25.93
C PHE A 6 -2.75 0.24 -26.40
N ARG A 7 -3.23 0.21 -27.65
CA ARG A 7 -3.91 1.35 -28.26
C ARG A 7 -5.40 1.34 -27.97
N HIS A 8 -5.88 2.42 -27.36
CA HIS A 8 -7.27 2.70 -27.08
C HIS A 8 -7.75 3.89 -27.93
N GLU A 9 -8.88 3.72 -28.60
CA GLU A 9 -9.53 4.75 -29.41
C GLU A 9 -10.85 5.18 -28.77
N THR A 10 -11.08 6.49 -28.73
CA THR A 10 -12.26 7.10 -28.12
C THR A 10 -12.43 8.53 -28.62
N SER A 11 -13.62 9.12 -28.42
CA SER A 11 -13.90 10.50 -28.80
C SER A 11 -13.51 11.48 -27.70
N VAL A 12 -13.20 12.72 -28.09
CA VAL A 12 -12.94 13.82 -27.14
C VAL A 12 -14.14 14.04 -26.21
N SER A 13 -15.37 13.90 -26.73
CA SER A 13 -16.60 14.01 -25.93
C SER A 13 -16.69 12.97 -24.83
N THR A 14 -16.26 11.72 -25.07
CA THR A 14 -16.24 10.69 -24.02
C THR A 14 -15.33 11.09 -22.87
N LEU A 15 -14.15 11.64 -23.18
CA LEU A 15 -13.20 12.06 -22.15
C LEU A 15 -13.68 13.26 -21.32
N GLN A 16 -14.65 14.02 -21.82
CA GLN A 16 -15.27 15.15 -21.12
C GLN A 16 -16.44 14.73 -20.21
N ASN A 17 -16.89 13.47 -20.27
CA ASN A 17 -18.02 13.00 -19.47
C ASN A 17 -17.74 13.03 -17.97
N ILE A 18 -16.48 12.88 -17.57
CA ILE A 18 -16.05 12.93 -16.17
C ILE A 18 -15.10 14.13 -16.01
N PRO A 19 -15.59 15.30 -15.56
CA PRO A 19 -14.77 16.50 -15.42
C PRO A 19 -13.75 16.35 -14.28
N ASP A 20 -12.81 17.29 -14.21
CA ASP A 20 -11.77 17.35 -13.17
C ASP A 20 -10.86 16.11 -13.09
N THR A 21 -10.72 15.40 -14.21
CA THR A 21 -9.87 14.21 -14.32
C THR A 21 -8.75 14.44 -15.32
N ARG A 22 -7.68 13.64 -15.25
CA ARG A 22 -6.54 13.78 -16.17
C ARG A 22 -6.98 13.72 -17.65
N LEU A 23 -7.91 12.82 -17.99
CA LEU A 23 -8.35 12.68 -19.37
C LEU A 23 -9.25 13.84 -19.82
N SER A 24 -10.06 14.43 -18.93
CA SER A 24 -10.85 15.61 -19.29
C SER A 24 -9.95 16.80 -19.58
N TRP A 25 -8.89 16.99 -18.79
CA TRP A 25 -7.90 18.03 -19.00
C TRP A 25 -7.14 17.86 -20.31
N ILE A 26 -6.83 16.61 -20.68
CA ILE A 26 -6.25 16.29 -21.98
C ILE A 26 -7.23 16.59 -23.11
N ALA A 27 -8.52 16.27 -22.94
CA ALA A 27 -9.53 16.54 -23.94
C ALA A 27 -9.68 18.05 -24.22
N GLU A 28 -9.70 18.86 -23.16
CA GLU A 28 -9.78 20.33 -23.22
C GLU A 28 -8.54 20.96 -23.85
N ASN A 29 -7.34 20.51 -23.47
CA ASN A 29 -6.08 21.06 -23.96
C ASN A 29 -5.52 20.30 -25.17
N SER A 30 -6.36 19.54 -25.85
CA SER A 30 -5.88 18.64 -26.91
C SER A 30 -5.38 19.41 -28.13
N THR A 31 -4.07 19.57 -28.24
CA THR A 31 -3.41 20.12 -29.42
C THR A 31 -3.34 19.07 -30.52
N VAL A 32 -3.60 19.51 -31.75
CA VAL A 32 -3.45 18.67 -32.93
C VAL A 32 -1.97 18.61 -33.29
N ASN A 33 -1.37 17.42 -33.32
CA ASN A 33 0.03 17.27 -33.74
C ASN A 33 0.19 17.60 -35.24
N GLU A 34 1.42 17.79 -35.71
CA GLU A 34 1.75 18.13 -37.11
C GLU A 34 1.09 17.18 -38.14
N ASP A 35 0.88 15.91 -37.76
CA ASP A 35 0.21 14.88 -38.57
C ASP A 35 -1.33 14.86 -38.47
N ASN A 36 -1.95 15.88 -37.87
CA ASN A 36 -3.38 15.91 -37.53
C ASN A 36 -3.87 14.77 -36.61
N LYS A 37 -2.96 14.08 -35.93
CA LYS A 37 -3.27 12.98 -35.01
C LYS A 37 -3.19 13.44 -33.56
N ARG A 38 -4.21 13.12 -32.75
CA ARG A 38 -4.19 13.28 -31.29
C ARG A 38 -3.82 11.94 -30.65
N GLU A 39 -2.54 11.73 -30.41
CA GLU A 39 -2.01 10.51 -29.79
C GLU A 39 -1.27 10.84 -28.50
N TYR A 40 -1.61 10.11 -27.44
CA TYR A 40 -1.05 10.27 -26.10
C TYR A 40 -0.52 8.94 -25.63
N PHE A 41 0.64 8.93 -24.97
CA PHE A 41 1.33 7.73 -24.51
C PHE A 41 1.44 7.76 -22.98
N PHE A 42 1.12 6.63 -22.35
CA PHE A 42 1.22 6.43 -20.92
C PHE A 42 1.89 5.09 -20.63
N ASP A 43 2.96 5.11 -19.84
CA ASP A 43 3.63 3.90 -19.36
C ASP A 43 2.92 3.39 -18.10
N ARG A 44 1.66 2.98 -18.26
CA ARG A 44 0.75 2.55 -17.18
C ARG A 44 0.09 1.22 -17.53
N HIS A 45 -0.67 0.67 -16.58
CA HIS A 45 -1.26 -0.66 -16.73
C HIS A 45 -2.44 -0.67 -17.73
N PRO A 46 -2.36 -1.41 -18.86
CA PRO A 46 -3.39 -1.40 -19.90
C PRO A 46 -4.74 -1.96 -19.42
N THR A 47 -4.74 -3.05 -18.64
CA THR A 47 -5.98 -3.66 -18.11
C THR A 47 -6.75 -2.75 -17.16
N ALA A 48 -6.05 -2.01 -16.27
CA ALA A 48 -6.70 -1.01 -15.41
C ALA A 48 -7.31 0.10 -16.25
N PHE A 49 -6.59 0.57 -17.27
CA PHE A 49 -7.07 1.63 -18.15
C PHE A 49 -8.35 1.25 -18.91
N CYS A 50 -8.58 -0.03 -19.21
CA CYS A 50 -9.86 -0.47 -19.76
C CYS A 50 -11.05 -0.08 -18.87
N GLN A 51 -10.93 -0.26 -17.55
CA GLN A 51 -12.00 0.10 -16.61
C GLN A 51 -12.12 1.61 -16.44
N VAL A 52 -10.99 2.31 -16.38
CA VAL A 52 -10.93 3.78 -16.39
C VAL A 52 -11.68 4.31 -17.60
N LEU A 53 -11.36 3.86 -18.81
CA LEU A 53 -12.01 4.33 -20.03
C LEU A 53 -13.49 3.94 -20.10
N ASN A 54 -13.86 2.77 -19.59
CA ASN A 54 -15.27 2.38 -19.50
C ASN A 54 -16.06 3.28 -18.56
N PHE A 55 -15.46 3.75 -17.46
CA PHE A 55 -16.09 4.73 -16.57
C PHE A 55 -16.46 6.02 -17.31
N TYR A 56 -15.59 6.54 -18.19
CA TYR A 56 -15.93 7.69 -19.04
C TYR A 56 -17.07 7.40 -20.04
N ARG A 57 -17.24 6.13 -20.46
CA ARG A 57 -18.28 5.74 -21.41
C ARG A 57 -19.64 5.53 -20.74
N THR A 58 -19.67 4.94 -19.55
CA THR A 58 -20.89 4.45 -18.90
C THR A 58 -21.28 5.25 -17.66
N GLY A 59 -20.35 6.00 -17.07
CA GLY A 59 -20.50 6.61 -15.75
C GLY A 59 -20.45 5.63 -14.58
N LYS A 60 -20.12 4.35 -14.83
CA LYS A 60 -20.09 3.29 -13.81
C LYS A 60 -18.68 2.73 -13.65
N LEU A 61 -18.11 2.89 -12.45
CA LEU A 61 -16.75 2.47 -12.15
C LEU A 61 -16.75 1.05 -11.58
N HIS A 62 -16.07 0.13 -12.27
CA HIS A 62 -15.94 -1.26 -11.84
C HIS A 62 -14.46 -1.63 -11.64
N CYS A 63 -14.18 -2.46 -10.64
CA CYS A 63 -12.86 -3.01 -10.41
C CYS A 63 -12.61 -4.19 -11.37
N PRO A 64 -11.43 -4.29 -12.03
CA PRO A 64 -11.05 -5.49 -12.77
C PRO A 64 -10.99 -6.71 -11.84
N THR A 65 -11.39 -7.89 -12.33
CA THR A 65 -11.34 -9.16 -11.55
C THR A 65 -9.91 -9.68 -11.35
N GLU A 66 -9.02 -9.38 -12.29
CA GLU A 66 -7.63 -9.86 -12.31
C GLU A 66 -6.65 -8.95 -11.54
N MET A 67 -7.16 -7.94 -10.83
CA MET A 67 -6.35 -6.91 -10.17
C MET A 67 -6.80 -6.74 -8.72
N CYS A 68 -5.85 -6.65 -7.79
CA CYS A 68 -6.16 -6.36 -6.40
C CYS A 68 -6.49 -4.87 -6.21
N GLY A 69 -7.25 -4.57 -5.15
CA GLY A 69 -7.67 -3.20 -4.81
C GLY A 69 -6.54 -2.18 -4.78
N PRO A 70 -5.44 -2.41 -4.02
CA PRO A 70 -4.34 -1.46 -3.91
C PRO A 70 -3.68 -1.11 -5.26
N MET A 71 -3.49 -2.09 -6.14
CA MET A 71 -2.93 -1.84 -7.48
C MET A 71 -3.90 -0.99 -8.33
N PHE A 72 -5.20 -1.23 -8.22
CA PHE A 72 -6.19 -0.43 -8.94
C PHE A 72 -6.32 0.98 -8.36
N GLU A 73 -6.20 1.13 -7.04
CA GLU A 73 -6.19 2.43 -6.33
C GLU A 73 -5.08 3.34 -6.88
N GLU A 74 -3.85 2.82 -7.04
CA GLU A 74 -2.74 3.58 -7.63
C GLU A 74 -3.07 4.10 -9.04
N GLU A 75 -3.79 3.30 -9.84
CA GLU A 75 -4.24 3.72 -11.16
C GLU A 75 -5.35 4.77 -11.07
N LEU A 76 -6.34 4.60 -10.20
CA LEU A 76 -7.40 5.59 -9.98
C LEU A 76 -6.83 6.96 -9.57
N ILE A 77 -5.87 6.96 -8.64
CA ILE A 77 -5.14 8.17 -8.23
C ILE A 77 -4.42 8.80 -9.42
N PHE A 78 -3.73 8.00 -10.23
CA PHE A 78 -3.04 8.50 -11.43
C PHE A 78 -4.03 9.18 -12.39
N TRP A 79 -5.17 8.58 -12.66
CA TRP A 79 -6.18 9.13 -13.58
C TRP A 79 -7.03 10.25 -12.98
N GLY A 80 -6.90 10.49 -11.66
CA GLY A 80 -7.64 11.52 -10.93
C GLY A 80 -9.10 11.14 -10.67
N ILE A 81 -9.39 9.85 -10.47
CA ILE A 81 -10.73 9.33 -10.21
C ILE A 81 -10.86 8.97 -8.73
N ASP A 82 -11.95 9.38 -8.09
CA ASP A 82 -12.23 9.04 -6.69
C ASP A 82 -12.73 7.59 -6.59
N GLU A 83 -12.06 6.78 -5.77
CA GLU A 83 -12.44 5.39 -5.49
C GLU A 83 -13.86 5.25 -4.95
N LYS A 84 -14.40 6.30 -4.31
CA LYS A 84 -15.77 6.29 -3.76
C LYS A 84 -16.85 6.25 -4.83
N GLN A 85 -16.50 6.47 -6.09
CA GLN A 85 -17.40 6.34 -7.23
C GLN A 85 -17.59 4.88 -7.68
N MET A 86 -16.90 3.94 -7.04
CA MET A 86 -16.98 2.53 -7.39
C MET A 86 -18.37 1.94 -7.15
N GLU A 87 -18.83 1.13 -8.11
CA GLU A 87 -20.14 0.50 -8.03
C GLU A 87 -20.19 -0.53 -6.89
N PRO A 88 -21.35 -0.69 -6.22
CA PRO A 88 -21.50 -1.61 -5.08
C PRO A 88 -21.11 -3.06 -5.37
N CYS A 89 -21.28 -3.53 -6.62
CA CYS A 89 -20.93 -4.89 -7.01
C CYS A 89 -19.42 -5.18 -6.97
N CYS A 90 -18.58 -4.14 -7.00
CA CYS A 90 -17.12 -4.27 -6.99
C CYS A 90 -16.50 -3.85 -5.65
N TRP A 91 -17.22 -3.07 -4.84
CA TRP A 91 -16.71 -2.49 -3.60
C TRP A 91 -16.12 -3.54 -2.64
N GLY A 92 -16.85 -4.64 -2.41
CA GLY A 92 -16.39 -5.68 -1.49
C GLY A 92 -15.07 -6.33 -1.90
N THR A 93 -14.91 -6.65 -3.19
CA THR A 93 -13.67 -7.22 -3.73
C THR A 93 -12.52 -6.21 -3.68
N TYR A 94 -12.82 -4.94 -3.96
CA TYR A 94 -11.83 -3.87 -3.92
C TYR A 94 -11.27 -3.65 -2.50
N THR A 95 -12.13 -3.58 -1.48
CA THR A 95 -11.69 -3.29 -0.09
C THR A 95 -11.09 -4.49 0.64
N GLN A 96 -11.39 -5.71 0.22
CA GLN A 96 -10.93 -6.95 0.88
C GLN A 96 -9.40 -7.00 1.07
N HIS A 97 -8.66 -6.48 0.09
CA HIS A 97 -7.19 -6.48 0.14
C HIS A 97 -6.63 -5.49 1.17
N ARG A 98 -7.27 -4.32 1.36
CA ARG A 98 -6.82 -3.33 2.35
C ARG A 98 -6.97 -3.88 3.76
N GLU A 99 -8.11 -4.51 4.03
CA GLU A 99 -8.36 -5.17 5.31
C GLU A 99 -7.37 -6.31 5.56
N ALA A 100 -7.02 -7.09 4.52
CA ALA A 100 -6.01 -8.13 4.63
C ALA A 100 -4.62 -7.56 4.96
N GLU A 101 -4.21 -6.45 4.34
CA GLU A 101 -2.94 -5.77 4.63
C GLU A 101 -2.91 -5.17 6.04
N GLU A 102 -3.99 -4.54 6.49
CA GLU A 102 -4.09 -4.02 7.86
C GLU A 102 -4.02 -5.15 8.88
N ASN A 103 -4.70 -6.26 8.64
CA ASN A 103 -4.63 -7.46 9.49
C ASN A 103 -3.22 -8.08 9.50
N LEU A 104 -2.53 -8.12 8.35
CA LEU A 104 -1.13 -8.57 8.27
C LEU A 104 -0.21 -7.62 9.04
N LYS A 105 -0.37 -6.30 8.89
CA LYS A 105 0.40 -5.30 9.64
C LYS A 105 0.16 -5.44 11.15
N ALA A 106 -1.07 -5.74 11.57
CA ALA A 106 -1.40 -6.00 12.96
C ALA A 106 -0.71 -7.27 13.50
N PHE A 107 -0.61 -8.33 12.70
CA PHE A 107 0.06 -9.58 13.09
C PHE A 107 1.59 -9.45 13.18
N VAL A 108 2.18 -8.64 12.30
CA VAL A 108 3.65 -8.50 12.18
C VAL A 108 4.26 -7.67 13.32
N GLY A 109 3.45 -6.95 14.11
CA GLY A 109 3.90 -6.15 15.25
C GLY A 109 4.77 -4.94 14.83
N PRO A 110 4.99 -3.97 15.74
CA PRO A 110 5.71 -2.73 15.43
C PRO A 110 7.21 -2.91 15.09
N GLY A 111 7.73 -4.13 15.03
CA GLY A 111 9.16 -4.41 14.85
C GLY A 111 9.62 -4.72 13.41
N PHE A 112 8.75 -4.69 12.41
CA PHE A 112 9.10 -5.10 11.03
C PHE A 112 9.09 -3.96 10.00
N ASN A 113 8.53 -2.79 10.34
CA ASN A 113 8.50 -1.64 9.42
C ASN A 113 9.86 -0.96 9.25
N ASP A 114 10.79 -1.15 10.19
CA ASP A 114 12.13 -0.53 10.15
C ASP A 114 13.12 -1.19 9.16
N LEU A 115 12.67 -2.17 8.36
CA LEU A 115 13.52 -2.87 7.37
C LEU A 115 13.23 -2.47 5.92
N LYS A 116 12.24 -1.60 5.66
CA LYS A 116 11.84 -1.24 4.29
C LYS A 116 12.43 0.06 3.76
N ASP A 117 13.13 0.83 4.58
CA ASP A 117 13.73 2.12 4.18
C ASP A 117 15.23 2.01 3.86
N GLU A 118 15.66 0.97 3.13
CA GLU A 118 16.98 0.97 2.48
C GLU A 118 16.78 0.90 0.96
N PRO A 119 17.31 1.87 0.19
CA PRO A 119 17.17 1.87 -1.26
C PRO A 119 17.92 0.66 -1.84
N ALA A 120 17.26 -0.02 -2.77
CA ALA A 120 17.80 -1.16 -3.48
C ALA A 120 19.03 -0.77 -4.31
N GLU A 121 20.22 -1.02 -3.78
CA GLU A 121 21.41 -1.19 -4.61
C GLU A 121 21.98 -2.60 -4.43
N ASN A 122 22.00 -3.30 -5.56
CA ASN A 122 22.70 -4.54 -5.89
C ASN A 122 23.75 -4.99 -4.87
N HIS A 123 23.70 -6.24 -4.41
CA HIS A 123 24.80 -7.20 -4.58
C HIS A 123 24.48 -8.59 -3.99
N MET A 124 24.44 -9.56 -4.89
CA MET A 124 24.74 -10.97 -4.63
C MET A 124 26.19 -11.09 -4.14
N GLY A 125 26.45 -11.61 -2.93
CA GLY A 125 27.80 -11.99 -2.51
C GLY A 125 28.07 -12.05 -1.00
N SER A 126 28.17 -13.27 -0.48
CA SER A 126 29.28 -13.80 0.35
C SER A 126 29.97 -12.93 1.44
N TYR A 127 30.02 -13.52 2.65
CA TYR A 127 31.03 -13.39 3.73
C TYR A 127 31.19 -12.04 4.48
N GLY A 128 31.12 -12.12 5.82
CA GLY A 128 31.93 -11.26 6.70
C GLY A 128 31.21 -10.55 7.85
N SER A 129 31.15 -11.22 9.01
CA SER A 129 31.33 -10.66 10.36
C SER A 129 31.09 -9.15 10.60
N ILE A 130 30.04 -8.84 11.36
CA ILE A 130 30.17 -7.97 12.55
C ILE A 130 29.16 -8.39 13.61
N ASN A 131 29.70 -9.08 14.60
CA ASN A 131 29.04 -9.57 15.78
C ASN A 131 29.14 -8.48 16.85
N GLU A 132 28.19 -7.54 16.89
CA GLU A 132 27.92 -6.68 18.06
C GLU A 132 26.65 -5.86 17.75
N LEU A 133 25.65 -5.91 18.65
CA LEU A 133 24.32 -5.25 18.66
C LEU A 133 23.06 -6.09 18.37
N ASN A 134 23.17 -7.39 18.03
CA ASN A 134 21.98 -8.24 17.79
C ASN A 134 21.37 -8.93 19.03
N CYS A 135 22.09 -9.04 20.15
CA CYS A 135 21.55 -9.71 21.34
C CYS A 135 20.56 -8.83 22.12
N TRP A 136 20.85 -7.53 22.21
CA TRP A 136 20.06 -6.60 23.03
C TRP A 136 18.67 -6.35 22.44
N LYS A 137 18.57 -6.22 21.12
CA LYS A 137 17.29 -6.12 20.40
C LYS A 137 16.41 -7.37 20.54
N ARG A 138 17.02 -8.53 20.76
CA ARG A 138 16.30 -9.81 20.97
C ARG A 138 15.87 -10.02 22.42
N ILE A 139 16.65 -9.52 23.38
CA ILE A 139 16.37 -9.66 24.82
C ILE A 139 15.39 -8.59 25.31
N GLN A 140 15.39 -7.41 24.68
CA GLN A 140 14.52 -6.27 25.05
C GLN A 140 13.02 -6.63 25.14
N PRO A 141 12.37 -7.23 24.12
CA PRO A 141 10.93 -7.51 24.20
C PRO A 141 10.60 -8.56 25.27
N GLN A 142 11.46 -9.57 25.43
CA GLN A 142 11.30 -10.62 26.45
C GLN A 142 11.42 -10.05 27.87
N LEU A 143 12.28 -9.05 28.06
CA LEU A 143 12.46 -8.39 29.35
C LEU A 143 11.26 -7.49 29.69
N TRP A 144 10.73 -6.75 28.71
CA TRP A 144 9.55 -5.89 28.89
C TRP A 144 8.31 -6.70 29.26
N GLU A 145 8.07 -7.82 28.58
CA GLU A 145 6.95 -8.73 28.87
C GLU A 145 7.03 -9.32 30.28
N THR A 146 8.24 -9.58 30.79
CA THR A 146 8.44 -10.05 32.18
C THR A 146 8.27 -8.97 33.23
N LEU A 147 8.44 -7.69 32.87
CA LEU A 147 8.30 -6.55 33.79
C LEU A 147 6.84 -6.06 33.87
N ASP A 148 6.12 -6.06 32.75
CA ASP A 148 4.72 -5.65 32.70
C ASP A 148 3.79 -6.69 33.36
N GLU A 149 4.17 -7.98 33.33
CA GLU A 149 3.34 -9.06 33.86
C GLU A 149 4.09 -9.90 34.91
N PRO A 150 4.05 -9.51 36.20
CA PRO A 150 4.95 -10.04 37.23
C PRO A 150 4.67 -11.50 37.64
N HIS A 151 3.65 -12.13 37.03
CA HIS A 151 3.31 -13.54 37.23
C HIS A 151 3.72 -14.45 36.07
N SER A 152 4.24 -13.92 34.95
CA SER A 152 4.46 -14.68 33.70
C SER A 152 5.60 -15.71 33.78
N SER A 153 6.56 -15.52 34.70
CA SER A 153 7.78 -16.32 34.76
C SER A 153 8.25 -16.62 36.20
N LYS A 154 8.99 -17.73 36.38
CA LYS A 154 9.65 -18.06 37.66
C LYS A 154 10.65 -16.97 38.09
N MET A 155 11.28 -16.28 37.14
CA MET A 155 12.19 -15.15 37.40
C MET A 155 11.45 -13.88 37.83
N ALA A 156 10.28 -13.61 37.25
CA ALA A 156 9.43 -12.47 37.63
C ALA A 156 8.93 -12.57 39.09
N LYS A 157 8.67 -13.81 39.56
CA LYS A 157 8.34 -14.08 40.96
C LYS A 157 9.49 -13.81 41.93
N VAL A 158 10.75 -14.05 41.51
CA VAL A 158 11.94 -13.73 42.32
C VAL A 158 12.12 -12.21 42.43
N GLN A 159 11.83 -11.46 41.37
CA GLN A 159 11.84 -9.99 41.41
C GLN A 159 10.74 -9.43 42.33
N LEU A 160 9.52 -9.99 42.30
CA LEU A 160 8.45 -9.64 43.24
C LEU A 160 8.86 -9.87 44.70
N ILE A 161 9.47 -11.02 44.99
CA ILE A 161 9.94 -11.35 46.35
C ILE A 161 11.05 -10.39 46.79
N LEU A 162 12.01 -10.07 45.92
CA LEU A 162 13.05 -9.09 46.23
C LEU A 162 12.48 -7.69 46.47
N TYR A 163 11.51 -7.25 45.67
CA TYR A 163 10.85 -5.96 45.84
C TYR A 163 10.06 -5.90 47.16
N GLN A 164 9.35 -6.98 47.51
CA GLN A 164 8.66 -7.13 48.81
C GLN A 164 9.63 -7.17 49.99
N CYS A 165 10.80 -7.83 49.86
CA CYS A 165 11.82 -7.85 50.91
C CYS A 165 12.47 -6.47 51.11
N ILE A 166 12.65 -5.69 50.04
CA ILE A 166 13.21 -4.33 50.10
C ILE A 166 12.21 -3.36 50.75
N THR A 167 10.92 -3.48 50.45
CA THR A 167 9.88 -2.65 51.09
C THR A 167 9.64 -3.01 52.55
N TYR A 168 9.71 -4.30 52.92
CA TYR A 168 9.61 -4.75 54.32
C TYR A 168 10.80 -4.34 55.21
N LYS A 169 11.98 -4.08 54.64
CA LYS A 169 13.15 -3.58 55.38
C LYS A 169 13.13 -2.07 55.66
N LYS A 170 12.13 -1.35 55.14
CA LYS A 170 11.94 0.10 55.28
C LYS A 170 10.77 0.48 56.22
N VAL A 171 10.17 -0.50 56.90
CA VAL A 171 9.21 -0.33 58.01
C VAL A 171 9.88 -0.80 59.30
#